data_AF-A0A0F9T4F2-F1
#
_entry.id   AF-A0A0F9T4F2-F1
#
_cell.length_a   1.000
_cell.length_b   1.000
_cell.length_c   1.000
_cell.angle_alpha   90.00
_cell.angle_beta   90.00
_cell.angle_gamma   90.00
#
_symmetry.space_group_name_H-M   'P 1'
#
loop_
_entity.id
_entity.type
_entity.pdbx_description
1 polymer ?
#
loop_
_entity_poly.entity_id
_entity_poly.type
_entity_poly.pdbx_seq_one_letter_code
_entity_poly.pdbx_strand_id
1 'polypeptide(L)'
;MPIIASSGRLALIDTSDIEEYPLTRDDRLNSHFFMVWERRRWLNSDMRLKGRAECRALYFDLINIACDQSPVGTIPNDMEVLAKLLMISESELKTLCQLEYGPLHKWRPCRCGDEVRLMHPVVLDMLIEAVSRKEDNRAKMEAANTVKRVQRLRSTVAGLHTDLSKNDAAVKWMDEWLVKQAVGYRNTSWVEQAIMAWSDHRMDLQRVPRRGAM
;
A
#
# COMPACT_ATOMS: atom_id res chain seq x y z
N MET A 1 -23.17 20.66 3.63
CA MET A 1 -23.93 21.21 4.77
C MET A 1 -23.00 22.12 5.56
N PRO A 2 -23.38 23.36 5.90
CA PRO A 2 -22.57 24.22 6.75
C PRO A 2 -22.76 23.79 8.21
N ILE A 3 -21.66 23.58 8.94
CA ILE A 3 -21.70 23.33 10.39
C ILE A 3 -21.88 24.70 11.06
N ILE A 4 -23.09 24.93 11.56
CA ILE A 4 -23.44 26.10 12.37
C ILE A 4 -22.82 25.89 13.76
N ALA A 5 -22.19 26.95 14.28
CA ALA A 5 -21.69 27.00 15.65
C ALA A 5 -22.80 26.67 16.65
N SER A 6 -22.69 25.53 17.34
CA SER A 6 -23.53 25.21 18.49
C SER A 6 -22.67 25.14 19.75
N SER A 7 -22.97 26.04 20.67
CA SER A 7 -22.58 26.00 22.07
C SER A 7 -22.68 24.57 22.63
N GLY A 8 -21.66 24.15 23.39
CA GLY A 8 -21.38 22.77 23.78
C GLY A 8 -22.62 21.91 24.05
N ARG A 9 -22.99 21.10 23.06
CA ARG A 9 -23.82 19.91 23.23
C ARG A 9 -22.95 18.72 22.84
N LEU A 10 -22.75 17.79 23.78
CA LEU A 10 -22.34 16.44 23.46
C LEU A 10 -23.41 15.87 22.52
N ALA A 11 -23.11 15.83 21.23
CA ALA A 11 -23.94 15.14 20.26
C ALA A 11 -23.54 13.67 20.30
N LEU A 12 -24.49 12.80 20.69
CA LEU A 12 -24.40 11.37 20.41
C LEU A 12 -24.35 11.21 18.89
N ILE A 13 -23.18 10.86 18.36
CA ILE A 13 -23.04 10.44 16.97
C ILE A 13 -23.26 8.94 16.97
N ASP A 14 -24.29 8.48 16.26
CA ASP A 14 -24.46 7.06 15.99
C ASP A 14 -23.27 6.60 15.15
N THR A 15 -22.51 5.63 15.66
CA THR A 15 -21.30 5.14 15.01
C THR A 15 -21.61 4.40 13.70
N SER A 16 -22.89 4.05 13.45
CA SER A 16 -23.36 3.51 12.18
C SER A 16 -23.24 4.48 11.00
N ASP A 17 -23.21 5.79 11.27
CA ASP A 17 -23.20 6.83 10.23
C ASP A 17 -21.79 7.31 9.87
N ILE A 18 -20.77 6.81 10.58
CA ILE A 18 -19.36 7.14 10.32
C ILE A 18 -18.80 6.19 9.27
N GLU A 19 -18.30 6.75 8.17
CA GLU A 19 -17.68 5.99 7.09
C GLU A 19 -16.49 5.14 7.58
N GLU A 20 -16.45 3.90 7.14
CA GLU A 20 -15.32 3.00 7.38
C GLU A 20 -14.12 3.43 6.54
N TYR A 21 -12.97 3.59 7.19
CA TYR A 21 -11.74 3.95 6.53
C TYR A 21 -11.24 2.77 5.68
N PRO A 22 -10.90 2.96 4.40
CA PRO A 22 -10.64 1.85 3.48
C PRO A 22 -9.27 1.20 3.66
N LEU A 23 -8.35 1.83 4.41
CA LEU A 23 -7.01 1.30 4.67
C LEU A 23 -6.92 0.75 6.08
N THR A 24 -6.23 -0.37 6.23
CA THR A 24 -6.01 -1.07 7.49
C THR A 24 -4.69 -0.65 8.15
N ARG A 25 -4.40 -1.19 9.34
CA ARG A 25 -3.11 -0.96 10.03
C ARG A 25 -1.91 -1.62 9.34
N ASP A 26 -2.17 -2.61 8.47
CA ASP A 26 -1.16 -3.32 7.68
C ASP A 26 -0.79 -2.58 6.39
N ASP A 27 -1.66 -1.67 5.94
CA ASP A 27 -1.41 -0.78 4.82
C ASP A 27 -0.39 0.29 5.22
N ARG A 28 0.88 -0.06 5.07
CA ARG A 28 2.01 0.82 5.35
C ARG A 28 2.70 1.22 4.06
N LEU A 29 3.07 2.49 4.00
CA LEU A 29 3.96 2.98 2.98
C LEU A 29 5.41 2.69 3.40
N ASN A 30 5.87 1.46 3.14
CA ASN A 30 7.18 0.97 3.54
C ASN A 30 8.32 1.58 2.69
N SER A 31 8.66 2.86 2.91
CA SER A 31 9.95 3.54 2.59
C SER A 31 9.70 5.06 2.49
N HIS A 32 9.71 5.79 3.61
CA HIS A 32 9.30 7.21 3.65
C HIS A 32 10.47 8.19 3.59
N PHE A 33 11.16 8.23 2.45
CA PHE A 33 11.99 9.40 2.11
C PHE A 33 11.18 10.52 1.43
N PHE A 34 10.03 10.19 0.82
CA PHE A 34 9.22 11.13 0.06
C PHE A 34 7.73 10.90 0.27
N MET A 35 6.97 12.00 0.36
CA MET A 35 5.51 12.03 0.25
C MET A 35 5.16 12.54 -1.15
N VAL A 36 4.21 11.89 -1.82
CA VAL A 36 3.62 12.44 -3.06
C VAL A 36 2.84 13.69 -2.68
N TRP A 37 3.32 14.88 -3.05
CA TRP A 37 2.59 16.12 -2.74
C TRP A 37 1.95 16.72 -3.99
N GLU A 38 0.62 16.85 -3.99
CA GLU A 38 -0.15 17.45 -5.09
C GLU A 38 -0.02 18.98 -5.12
N ARG A 39 1.18 19.47 -5.45
CA ARG A 39 1.54 20.90 -5.43
C ARG A 39 0.51 21.79 -6.15
N ARG A 40 0.03 21.37 -7.33
CA ARG A 40 -0.96 22.16 -8.09
C ARG A 40 -2.30 22.24 -7.36
N ARG A 41 -2.77 21.15 -6.74
CA ARG A 41 -4.00 21.16 -5.93
C ARG A 41 -3.84 22.05 -4.71
N TRP A 42 -2.70 21.95 -4.02
CA TRP A 42 -2.39 22.80 -2.85
C TRP A 42 -2.41 24.29 -3.20
N LEU A 43 -1.66 24.71 -4.23
CA LEU A 43 -1.53 26.11 -4.61
C LEU A 43 -2.85 26.78 -5.02
N ASN A 44 -3.85 25.97 -5.41
CA ASN A 44 -5.19 26.45 -5.79
C ASN A 44 -6.28 26.11 -4.76
N SER A 45 -5.92 25.57 -3.60
CA SER A 45 -6.88 25.20 -2.56
C SER A 45 -7.35 26.41 -1.74
N ASP A 46 -8.59 26.37 -1.25
CA ASP A 46 -9.11 27.42 -0.37
C ASP A 46 -8.24 27.60 0.89
N MET A 47 -7.78 26.49 1.50
CA MET A 47 -6.89 26.52 2.66
C MET A 47 -5.62 27.35 2.38
N ARG A 48 -5.00 27.17 1.20
CA ARG A 48 -3.79 27.91 0.82
C ARG A 48 -4.06 29.39 0.54
N LEU A 49 -5.21 29.71 -0.04
CA LEU A 49 -5.59 31.05 -0.48
C LEU A 49 -6.18 31.93 0.65
N LYS A 50 -6.95 31.32 1.55
CA LYS A 50 -7.76 32.02 2.57
C LYS A 50 -7.30 31.77 4.00
N GLY A 51 -6.57 30.69 4.26
CA GLY A 51 -6.09 30.33 5.60
C GLY A 51 -4.98 31.25 6.12
N ARG A 52 -4.98 31.50 7.43
CA ARG A 52 -3.88 32.17 8.14
C ARG A 52 -2.58 31.39 7.97
N ALA A 53 -1.45 32.09 8.04
CA ALA A 53 -0.13 31.47 7.85
C ALA A 53 0.11 30.27 8.79
N GLU A 54 -0.18 30.44 10.08
CA GLU A 54 -0.07 29.39 11.10
C GLU A 54 -1.02 28.20 10.83
N CYS A 55 -2.28 28.47 10.44
CA CYS A 55 -3.25 27.41 10.16
C CYS A 55 -2.79 26.58 8.96
N ARG A 56 -2.21 27.21 7.93
CA ARG A 56 -1.65 26.50 6.77
C ARG A 56 -0.44 25.64 7.15
N ALA A 57 0.41 26.11 8.06
CA ALA A 57 1.54 25.34 8.57
C ALA A 57 1.04 24.10 9.33
N LEU A 58 0.18 24.29 10.33
CA LEU A 58 -0.37 23.20 11.14
C LEU A 58 -1.19 22.21 10.30
N TYR A 59 -1.99 22.69 9.35
CA TYR A 59 -2.71 21.83 8.40
C TYR A 59 -1.75 20.97 7.58
N PHE A 60 -0.64 21.53 7.10
CA PHE A 60 0.37 20.78 6.37
C PHE A 60 1.09 19.78 7.28
N ASP A 61 1.42 20.17 8.51
CA ASP A 61 2.02 19.27 9.50
C ASP A 61 1.13 18.07 9.78
N LEU A 62 -0.20 18.26 9.93
CA LEU A 62 -1.15 17.16 10.08
C LEU A 62 -1.14 16.18 8.90
N ILE A 63 -0.95 16.66 7.67
CA ILE A 63 -0.82 15.78 6.50
C ILE A 63 0.46 14.94 6.59
N ASN A 64 1.58 15.56 6.99
CA ASN A 64 2.84 14.84 7.19
C ASN A 64 2.72 13.79 8.30
N ILE A 65 2.15 14.18 9.44
CA ILE A 65 1.88 13.28 10.56
C ILE A 65 1.02 12.10 10.09
N ALA A 66 -0.05 12.36 9.34
CA ALA A 66 -0.96 11.32 8.86
C ALA A 66 -0.28 10.25 8.00
N CYS A 67 0.74 10.61 7.22
CA CYS A 67 1.51 9.64 6.41
C CYS A 67 2.31 8.65 7.26
N ASP A 68 2.62 8.96 8.52
CA ASP A 68 3.35 8.08 9.44
C ASP A 68 2.44 7.42 10.49
N GLN A 69 1.15 7.73 10.51
CA GLN A 69 0.19 7.10 11.42
C GLN A 69 -0.21 5.68 10.96
N SER A 70 -0.84 4.94 11.87
CA SER A 70 -1.46 3.63 11.59
C SER A 70 -2.90 3.65 12.10
N PRO A 71 -3.92 3.48 11.24
CA PRO A 71 -3.85 3.37 9.77
C PRO A 71 -3.29 4.61 9.07
N VAL A 72 -2.59 4.41 7.95
CA VAL A 72 -1.95 5.49 7.20
C VAL A 72 -3.00 6.47 6.65
N GLY A 73 -2.71 7.77 6.73
CA GLY A 73 -3.59 8.85 6.25
C GLY A 73 -4.64 9.33 7.24
N THR A 74 -4.59 8.81 8.46
CA THR A 74 -5.48 9.23 9.54
C THR A 74 -4.70 9.90 10.65
N ILE A 75 -5.34 10.76 11.43
CA ILE A 75 -4.79 11.34 12.66
C ILE A 75 -5.73 11.03 13.84
N PRO A 76 -5.24 11.10 15.09
CA PRO A 76 -6.09 10.96 16.26
C PRO A 76 -7.25 11.96 16.26
N ASN A 77 -8.41 11.56 16.79
CA ASN A 77 -9.55 12.47 17.01
C ASN A 77 -9.54 13.12 18.41
N ASP A 78 -8.43 12.96 19.15
CA ASP A 78 -8.24 13.54 20.47
C ASP A 78 -7.45 14.85 20.36
N MET A 79 -8.03 15.95 20.87
CA MET A 79 -7.46 17.29 20.72
C MET A 79 -6.18 17.48 21.53
N GLU A 80 -6.04 16.84 22.69
CA GLU A 80 -4.84 16.92 23.52
C GLU A 80 -3.68 16.21 22.81
N VAL A 81 -3.93 15.03 22.23
CA VAL A 81 -2.95 14.29 21.44
C VAL A 81 -2.55 15.08 20.20
N LEU A 82 -3.51 15.65 19.45
CA LEU A 82 -3.22 16.48 18.29
C LEU A 82 -2.36 17.70 18.64
N ALA A 83 -2.65 18.38 19.74
CA ALA A 83 -1.88 19.53 20.20
C ALA A 83 -0.43 19.15 20.52
N LYS A 84 -0.22 18.02 21.18
CA LYS A 84 1.13 17.47 21.44
C LYS A 84 1.87 17.14 20.15
N LEU A 85 1.21 16.51 19.17
CA LEU A 85 1.81 16.20 17.87
C LEU A 85 2.20 17.46 17.09
N LEU A 86 1.40 18.52 17.21
CA LEU A 86 1.63 19.81 16.57
C LEU A 86 2.52 20.76 17.39
N MET A 87 2.96 20.34 18.58
CA MET A 87 3.84 21.11 19.47
C MET A 87 3.28 22.48 19.86
N ILE A 88 1.95 22.58 20.02
CA ILE A 88 1.25 23.79 20.48
C ILE A 88 0.34 23.48 21.67
N SER A 89 -0.19 24.50 22.33
CA SER A 89 -1.14 24.28 23.42
C SER A 89 -2.50 23.81 22.90
N GLU A 90 -3.19 22.97 23.67
CA GLU A 90 -4.53 22.46 23.31
C GLU A 90 -5.55 23.60 23.16
N SER A 91 -5.48 24.62 24.01
CA SER A 91 -6.36 25.79 23.96
C SER A 91 -6.16 26.61 22.68
N GLU A 92 -4.91 26.79 22.26
CA GLU A 92 -4.56 27.45 21.01
C GLU A 92 -5.06 26.64 19.81
N LEU A 93 -4.80 25.33 19.77
CA LEU A 93 -5.29 24.47 18.70
C LEU A 93 -6.82 24.53 18.58
N LYS A 94 -7.54 24.41 19.71
CA LYS A 94 -9.01 24.55 19.74
C LYS A 94 -9.46 25.88 19.16
N THR A 95 -8.80 26.98 19.51
CA THR A 95 -9.12 28.31 19.02
C THR A 95 -8.92 28.41 17.50
N LEU A 96 -7.79 27.90 17.00
CA LEU A 96 -7.49 27.91 15.56
C LEU A 96 -8.45 27.03 14.77
N CYS A 97 -8.88 25.89 15.33
CA CYS A 97 -9.84 24.98 14.71
C CYS A 97 -11.27 25.55 14.60
N GLN A 98 -11.60 26.65 15.29
CA GLN A 98 -12.88 27.36 15.11
C GLN A 98 -12.93 28.18 13.82
N LEU A 99 -11.77 28.45 13.19
CA LEU A 99 -11.71 29.18 11.93
C LEU A 99 -12.20 28.30 10.77
N GLU A 100 -12.91 28.90 9.81
CA GLU A 100 -13.36 28.20 8.59
C GLU A 100 -12.20 27.50 7.87
N TYR A 101 -11.02 28.16 7.83
CA TYR A 101 -9.76 27.64 7.29
C TYR A 101 -8.73 27.40 8.40
N GLY A 102 -9.15 26.71 9.46
CA GLY A 102 -8.30 26.26 10.56
C GLY A 102 -7.51 24.97 10.26
N PRO A 103 -6.68 24.49 11.20
CA PRO A 103 -5.82 23.31 11.02
C PRO A 103 -6.60 22.04 10.62
N LEU A 104 -7.80 21.85 11.16
CA LEU A 104 -8.69 20.72 10.87
C LEU A 104 -9.64 20.96 9.69
N HIS A 105 -9.38 21.95 8.83
CA HIS A 105 -10.20 22.19 7.65
C HIS A 105 -10.34 20.92 6.78
N LYS A 106 -11.58 20.47 6.56
CA LYS A 106 -11.96 19.25 5.81
C LYS A 106 -11.46 17.93 6.37
N TRP A 107 -10.86 17.92 7.57
CA TRP A 107 -10.67 16.70 8.33
C TRP A 107 -12.02 16.24 8.88
N ARG A 108 -12.35 14.97 8.71
CA ARG A 108 -13.64 14.40 9.09
C ARG A 108 -13.48 13.07 9.83
N PRO A 109 -14.37 12.73 10.77
CA PRO A 109 -14.35 11.43 11.43
C PRO A 109 -14.46 10.27 10.45
N CYS A 110 -13.78 9.17 10.76
CA CYS A 110 -13.83 7.88 10.09
C CYS A 110 -13.66 6.76 11.11
N ARG A 111 -14.21 5.59 10.81
CA ARG A 111 -14.09 4.38 11.63
C ARG A 111 -12.88 3.57 11.14
N CYS A 112 -11.94 3.33 12.03
CA CYS A 112 -10.74 2.53 11.79
C CYS A 112 -10.76 1.31 12.72
N GLY A 113 -11.44 0.23 12.32
CA GLY A 113 -11.66 -0.91 13.22
C GLY A 113 -12.53 -0.52 14.41
N ASP A 114 -11.95 -0.53 15.61
CA ASP A 114 -12.59 -0.22 16.90
C ASP A 114 -12.40 1.24 17.35
N GLU A 115 -11.64 2.05 16.62
CA GLU A 115 -11.37 3.46 16.96
C GLU A 115 -11.98 4.44 15.93
N VAL A 116 -12.35 5.63 16.40
CA VAL A 116 -12.72 6.76 15.53
C VAL A 116 -11.52 7.68 15.39
N ARG A 117 -11.11 7.93 14.14
CA ARG A 117 -9.98 8.78 13.77
C ARG A 117 -10.44 9.87 12.81
N LEU A 118 -9.58 10.85 12.53
CA LEU A 118 -9.84 11.85 11.50
C LEU A 118 -9.12 11.49 10.21
N MET A 119 -9.84 11.58 9.09
CA MET A 119 -9.28 11.45 7.74
C MET A 119 -9.47 12.75 6.97
N HIS A 120 -8.62 12.96 5.97
CA HIS A 120 -8.78 14.04 5.01
C HIS A 120 -8.91 13.46 3.59
N PRO A 121 -9.97 13.75 2.82
CA PRO A 121 -10.21 13.12 1.52
C PRO A 121 -9.02 13.22 0.55
N VAL A 122 -8.35 14.38 0.51
CA VAL A 122 -7.16 14.58 -0.34
C VAL A 122 -6.00 13.68 0.06
N VAL A 123 -5.81 13.48 1.37
CA VAL A 123 -4.75 12.61 1.89
C VAL A 123 -5.08 11.17 1.54
N LEU A 124 -6.34 10.76 1.70
CA LEU A 124 -6.78 9.43 1.31
C LEU A 124 -6.60 9.17 -0.19
N ASP A 125 -7.03 10.08 -1.07
CA ASP A 125 -6.84 9.96 -2.54
C ASP A 125 -5.36 9.71 -2.90
N MET A 126 -4.48 10.55 -2.35
CA MET A 126 -3.04 10.49 -2.52
C MET A 126 -2.44 9.15 -2.06
N LEU A 127 -2.95 8.61 -0.95
CA LEU A 127 -2.50 7.35 -0.38
C LEU A 127 -3.00 6.14 -1.16
N ILE A 128 -4.26 6.13 -1.59
CA ILE A 128 -4.81 5.07 -2.44
C ILE A 128 -3.98 4.95 -3.72
N GLU A 129 -3.65 6.08 -4.37
CA GLU A 129 -2.81 6.08 -5.56
C GLU A 129 -1.40 5.54 -5.25
N ALA A 130 -0.80 5.94 -4.12
CA ALA A 130 0.52 5.46 -3.71
C ALA A 130 0.54 3.95 -3.40
N VAL A 131 -0.49 3.44 -2.71
CA VAL A 131 -0.63 2.00 -2.39
C VAL A 131 -0.86 1.20 -3.66
N SER A 132 -1.77 1.63 -4.54
CA SER A 132 -2.01 0.98 -5.84
C SER A 132 -0.74 0.90 -6.69
N ARG A 133 0.03 2.00 -6.78
CA ARG A 133 1.33 2.00 -7.47
C ARG A 133 2.34 1.04 -6.85
N LYS A 134 2.34 0.87 -5.53
CA LYS A 134 3.22 -0.07 -4.82
C LYS A 134 2.89 -1.51 -5.21
N GLU A 135 1.61 -1.87 -5.27
CA GLU A 135 1.18 -3.20 -5.69
C GLU A 135 1.54 -3.47 -7.15
N ASP A 136 1.28 -2.51 -8.05
CA ASP A 136 1.67 -2.59 -9.46
C ASP A 136 3.18 -2.73 -9.63
N ASN A 137 3.97 -1.96 -8.88
CA ASN A 137 5.42 -2.03 -8.93
C ASN A 137 5.93 -3.36 -8.40
N ARG A 138 5.37 -3.90 -7.30
CA ARG A 138 5.70 -5.22 -6.79
C ARG A 138 5.43 -6.30 -7.85
N ALA A 139 4.25 -6.29 -8.46
CA ALA A 139 3.88 -7.23 -9.52
C ALA A 139 4.83 -7.15 -10.73
N LYS A 140 5.15 -5.92 -11.19
CA LYS A 140 6.11 -5.70 -12.28
C LYS A 140 7.51 -6.18 -11.93
N MET A 141 7.98 -5.93 -10.71
CA MET A 141 9.28 -6.38 -10.23
C MET A 141 9.35 -7.90 -10.12
N GLU A 142 8.32 -8.55 -9.59
CA GLU A 142 8.22 -10.02 -9.51
C GLU A 142 8.21 -10.66 -10.89
N ALA A 143 7.46 -10.08 -11.84
CA ALA A 143 7.44 -10.52 -13.24
C ALA A 143 8.83 -10.36 -13.89
N ALA A 144 9.47 -9.19 -13.75
CA ALA A 144 10.81 -8.95 -14.30
C ALA A 144 11.87 -9.87 -13.67
N ASN A 145 11.79 -10.11 -12.36
CA ASN A 145 12.67 -11.05 -11.66
C ASN A 145 12.46 -12.48 -12.14
N THR A 146 11.22 -12.90 -12.36
CA THR A 146 10.88 -14.21 -12.92
C THR A 146 11.44 -14.38 -14.32
N VAL A 147 11.25 -13.40 -15.22
CA VAL A 147 11.83 -13.43 -16.57
C VAL A 147 13.36 -13.59 -16.52
N LYS A 148 14.05 -12.77 -15.72
CA LYS A 148 15.51 -12.87 -15.58
C LYS A 148 15.94 -14.22 -14.98
N ARG A 149 15.18 -14.75 -14.03
CA ARG A 149 15.46 -16.04 -13.38
C ARG A 149 15.28 -17.22 -14.34
N VAL A 150 14.18 -17.25 -15.09
CA VAL A 150 13.90 -18.24 -16.14
C VAL A 150 14.96 -18.17 -17.24
N GLN A 151 15.38 -16.97 -17.66
CA GLN A 151 16.44 -16.82 -18.66
C GLN A 151 17.78 -17.39 -18.17
N ARG A 152 18.17 -17.11 -16.92
CA ARG A 152 19.39 -17.70 -16.33
C ARG A 152 19.30 -19.22 -16.25
N LEU A 153 18.17 -19.75 -15.80
CA LEU A 153 17.93 -21.19 -15.76
C LEU A 153 18.06 -21.80 -17.16
N ARG A 154 17.48 -21.16 -18.19
CA ARG A 154 17.59 -21.60 -19.58
C ARG A 154 19.04 -21.69 -20.03
N SER A 155 19.87 -20.70 -19.72
CA SER A 155 21.30 -20.73 -20.06
C SER A 155 22.02 -21.89 -19.38
N THR A 156 21.74 -22.17 -18.10
CA THR A 156 22.34 -23.32 -17.41
C THR A 156 21.85 -24.65 -18.00
N VAL A 157 20.55 -24.78 -18.27
CA VAL A 157 19.98 -25.96 -18.93
C VAL A 157 20.56 -26.14 -20.33
N ALA A 158 20.81 -25.07 -21.08
CA ALA A 158 21.42 -25.17 -22.41
C ALA A 158 22.84 -25.74 -22.36
N GLY A 159 23.60 -25.48 -21.28
CA GLY A 159 24.92 -26.07 -21.06
C GLY A 159 24.89 -27.57 -20.73
N LEU A 160 23.75 -28.10 -20.25
CA LEU A 160 23.58 -29.51 -19.88
C LEU A 160 22.81 -30.29 -20.94
N HIS A 161 21.73 -29.71 -21.46
CA HIS A 161 20.79 -30.33 -22.39
C HIS A 161 20.17 -29.27 -23.33
N THR A 162 20.85 -29.00 -24.45
CA THR A 162 20.50 -27.95 -25.42
C THR A 162 19.05 -28.01 -25.90
N ASP A 163 18.54 -29.18 -26.28
CA ASP A 163 17.17 -29.26 -26.83
C ASP A 163 16.08 -29.06 -25.77
N LEU A 164 16.34 -29.47 -24.52
CA LEU A 164 15.44 -29.22 -23.40
C LEU A 164 15.37 -27.72 -23.09
N SER A 165 16.49 -26.99 -23.23
CA SER A 165 16.52 -25.54 -23.04
C SER A 165 15.64 -24.76 -24.04
N LYS A 166 15.32 -25.35 -25.20
CA LYS A 166 14.44 -24.74 -26.20
C LYS A 166 12.95 -24.88 -25.85
N ASN A 167 12.60 -25.84 -24.98
CA ASN A 167 11.23 -26.06 -24.55
C ASN A 167 10.85 -25.07 -23.43
N ASP A 168 10.12 -24.01 -23.80
CA ASP A 168 9.69 -22.95 -22.87
C ASP A 168 8.85 -23.47 -21.70
N ALA A 169 7.94 -24.42 -21.97
CA ALA A 169 7.10 -25.02 -20.94
C ALA A 169 7.92 -25.82 -19.93
N ALA A 170 8.91 -26.59 -20.39
CA ALA A 170 9.80 -27.35 -19.53
C ALA A 170 10.63 -26.43 -18.61
N VAL A 171 11.21 -25.37 -19.18
CA VAL A 171 12.05 -24.43 -18.41
C VAL A 171 11.23 -23.67 -17.37
N LYS A 172 10.01 -23.24 -17.70
CA LYS A 172 9.09 -22.61 -16.72
C LYS A 172 8.69 -23.58 -15.61
N TRP A 173 8.34 -24.81 -15.95
CA TRP A 173 8.00 -25.83 -14.96
C TRP A 173 9.18 -26.10 -14.02
N MET A 174 10.40 -26.22 -14.54
CA MET A 174 11.61 -26.39 -13.75
C MET A 174 11.88 -25.18 -12.84
N ASP A 175 11.63 -23.95 -13.30
CA ASP A 175 11.74 -22.75 -12.46
C ASP A 175 10.79 -22.79 -11.27
N GLU A 176 9.53 -23.14 -11.51
CA GLU A 176 8.49 -23.27 -10.49
C GLU A 176 8.80 -24.39 -9.51
N TRP A 177 9.27 -25.54 -10.00
CA TRP A 177 9.71 -26.64 -9.15
C TRP A 177 10.86 -26.21 -8.24
N LEU A 178 11.87 -25.51 -8.78
CA LEU A 178 12.99 -24.96 -8.00
C LEU A 178 12.55 -23.92 -6.96
N VAL A 179 11.52 -23.11 -7.24
CA VAL A 179 10.94 -22.20 -6.23
C VAL A 179 10.32 -23.00 -5.08
N LYS A 180 9.57 -24.07 -5.38
CA LYS A 180 8.92 -24.91 -4.36
C LYS A 180 9.91 -25.64 -3.45
N GLN A 181 11.09 -25.98 -3.96
CA GLN A 181 12.16 -26.58 -3.15
C GLN A 181 12.85 -25.59 -2.18
N ALA A 182 12.47 -24.30 -2.21
CA ALA A 182 13.02 -23.25 -1.33
C ALA A 182 14.57 -23.17 -1.36
N VAL A 183 15.17 -23.45 -2.52
CA VAL A 183 16.63 -23.49 -2.66
C VAL A 183 17.21 -22.08 -2.66
N GLY A 184 18.15 -21.81 -1.75
CA GLY A 184 18.78 -20.49 -1.64
C GLY A 184 19.64 -20.15 -2.87
N TYR A 185 20.51 -21.06 -3.31
CA TYR A 185 21.37 -20.88 -4.49
C TYR A 185 21.20 -22.03 -5.48
N ARG A 186 20.83 -21.69 -6.72
CA ARG A 186 20.62 -22.64 -7.81
C ARG A 186 21.94 -22.94 -8.52
N ASN A 187 22.72 -23.85 -7.94
CA ASN A 187 23.89 -24.42 -8.60
C ASN A 187 23.50 -25.48 -9.65
N THR A 188 24.47 -25.99 -10.39
CA THR A 188 24.26 -26.99 -11.45
C THR A 188 23.56 -28.25 -10.94
N SER A 189 23.89 -28.73 -9.74
CA SER A 189 23.26 -29.94 -9.15
C SER A 189 21.75 -29.77 -8.96
N TRP A 190 21.30 -28.60 -8.50
CA TRP A 190 19.86 -28.32 -8.40
C TRP A 190 19.18 -28.24 -9.77
N VAL A 191 19.89 -27.75 -10.79
CA VAL A 191 19.37 -27.72 -12.15
C VAL A 191 19.24 -29.13 -12.72
N GLU A 192 20.21 -30.02 -12.48
CA GLU A 192 20.14 -31.43 -12.85
C GLU A 192 18.97 -32.14 -12.14
N GLN A 193 18.74 -31.86 -10.85
CA GLN A 193 17.57 -32.36 -10.13
C GLN A 193 16.25 -31.87 -10.73
N ALA A 194 16.18 -30.60 -11.14
CA ALA A 194 15.00 -30.07 -11.82
C ALA A 194 14.77 -30.75 -13.18
N ILE A 195 15.83 -31.07 -13.92
CA ILE A 195 15.74 -31.82 -15.18
C ILE A 195 15.21 -33.24 -14.95
N MET A 196 15.71 -33.93 -13.91
CA MET A 196 15.22 -35.26 -13.53
C MET A 196 13.74 -35.20 -13.13
N ALA A 197 13.36 -34.25 -12.27
CA ALA A 197 11.98 -34.05 -11.85
C ALA A 197 11.04 -33.76 -13.03
N TRP A 198 11.50 -33.01 -14.03
CA TRP A 198 10.75 -32.77 -15.26
C TRP A 198 10.56 -34.05 -16.09
N SER A 199 11.59 -34.90 -16.17
CA SER A 199 11.51 -36.18 -16.85
C SER A 199 10.46 -37.09 -16.20
N ASP A 200 10.46 -37.19 -14.87
CA ASP A 200 9.48 -37.97 -14.12
C ASP A 200 8.06 -37.43 -14.33
N HIS A 201 7.88 -36.11 -14.22
CA HIS A 201 6.60 -35.45 -14.48
C HIS A 201 6.06 -35.74 -15.88
N ARG A 202 6.93 -35.73 -16.91
CA ARG A 202 6.53 -36.08 -18.29
C ARG A 202 6.07 -37.53 -18.41
N MET A 203 6.73 -38.46 -17.73
CA MET A 203 6.35 -39.87 -17.76
C MET A 203 5.00 -40.09 -17.07
N ASP A 204 4.75 -39.39 -15.97
CA ASP A 204 3.46 -39.46 -15.29
C ASP A 204 2.32 -38.90 -16.14
N LEU A 205 2.52 -37.78 -16.84
CA LEU A 205 1.54 -37.25 -17.80
C LEU A 205 1.20 -38.22 -18.93
N GLN A 206 2.16 -39.07 -19.34
CA GLN A 206 1.94 -40.10 -20.37
C GLN A 206 1.23 -41.34 -19.83
N ARG A 207 1.27 -41.58 -18.52
CA ARG A 207 0.60 -42.71 -17.84
C ARG A 207 -0.84 -42.42 -17.47
N VAL A 208 -1.26 -41.16 -17.42
CA VAL A 208 -2.67 -40.80 -17.20
C VAL A 208 -3.48 -41.18 -18.46
N PRO A 209 -4.49 -42.09 -18.37
CA PRO A 209 -5.34 -42.42 -19.50
C PRO A 209 -6.05 -41.15 -19.98
N ARG A 210 -5.99 -40.85 -21.28
CA ARG A 210 -6.81 -39.78 -21.85
C ARG A 210 -8.27 -40.11 -21.57
N ARG A 211 -8.90 -39.42 -20.61
CA ARG A 211 -10.37 -39.44 -20.45
C ARG A 211 -10.98 -38.91 -21.75
N GLY A 212 -11.44 -39.81 -22.61
CA GLY A 212 -12.04 -39.45 -23.89
C GLY A 212 -11.88 -40.46 -25.03
N ALA A 213 -11.73 -41.75 -24.74
CA ALA A 213 -11.86 -42.80 -25.77
C ALA A 213 -12.56 -44.04 -25.18
N MET A 214 -13.82 -43.87 -24.80
CA MET A 214 -14.97 -44.78 -24.98
C MET A 214 -16.16 -44.23 -24.18
#